data_AF-A0A5E4PWU2-F1
#
_entry.id   AF-A0A5E4PWU2-F1
#
_cell.length_a   1.000
_cell.length_b   1.000
_cell.length_c   1.000
_cell.angle_alpha   90.00
_cell.angle_beta   90.00
_cell.angle_gamma   90.00
#
_symmetry.space_group_name_H-M   'P 1'
#
loop_
_entity.id
_entity.type
_entity.pdbx_description
1 polymer ?
#
loop_
_entity_poly.entity_id
_entity_poly.type
_entity_poly.pdbx_seq_one_letter_code
_entity_poly.pdbx_strand_id
1 'polypeptide(L)'
;MLPQTTYSTAQMILRNWVNRHRIVPCDLEIQTLARSLRDFSYGFILDTLESFLTSDRIIHIASQGLRSQDIHEYFLQNGTQPKTDHDKYKKWFTDKTHWGKFERKALEERLQFKEAVLRWKEKEQKKKKKMTH
;
A
#
# COMPACT_ATOMS: atom_id res chain seq x y z
N MET A 1 11.50 6.46 2.94
CA MET A 1 10.42 6.45 1.92
C MET A 1 9.52 5.30 2.23
N LEU A 2 8.24 5.51 2.52
CA LEU A 2 7.32 4.39 2.61
C LEU A 2 6.10 4.72 1.76
N PRO A 3 5.82 3.96 0.69
CA PRO A 3 4.60 4.12 -0.08
C PRO A 3 3.39 4.01 0.86
N GLN A 4 2.27 4.64 0.49
CA GLN A 4 1.01 4.38 1.17
C GLN A 4 0.76 2.88 1.21
N THR A 5 0.38 2.39 2.38
CA THR A 5 0.46 0.98 2.69
C THR A 5 -0.69 0.25 2.03
N THR A 6 -0.48 -0.40 0.88
CA THR A 6 -1.57 -1.14 0.21
C THR A 6 -2.26 -2.12 1.17
N TYR A 7 -3.52 -2.47 0.90
CA TYR A 7 -4.27 -3.42 1.73
C TYR A 7 -3.49 -4.70 2.06
N SER A 8 -2.79 -5.29 1.08
CA SER A 8 -1.99 -6.49 1.30
C SER A 8 -0.80 -6.24 2.23
N THR A 9 -0.16 -5.08 2.11
CA THR A 9 0.92 -4.67 3.02
C THR A 9 0.40 -4.43 4.43
N ALA A 10 -0.75 -3.75 4.59
CA ALA A 10 -1.36 -3.52 5.91
C ALA A 10 -1.76 -4.85 6.56
N GLN A 11 -2.35 -5.76 5.78
CA GLN A 11 -2.70 -7.10 6.25
C GLN A 11 -1.47 -7.90 6.67
N MET A 12 -0.38 -7.82 5.91
CA MET A 12 0.90 -8.45 6.26
C MET A 12 1.45 -7.90 7.58
N ILE A 13 1.47 -6.58 7.76
CA ILE A 13 1.92 -5.95 9.01
C ILE A 13 1.11 -6.47 10.20
N LEU A 14 -0.22 -6.44 10.08
CA LEU A 14 -1.12 -6.90 11.15
C LEU A 14 -0.90 -8.38 11.47
N ARG A 15 -0.80 -9.26 10.46
CA ARG A 15 -0.49 -10.69 10.68
C ARG A 15 0.82 -10.88 11.42
N ASN A 16 1.86 -10.16 11.00
CA ASN A 16 3.17 -10.25 11.65
C ASN A 16 3.11 -9.77 13.10
N TRP A 17 2.38 -8.69 13.36
CA TRP A 17 2.18 -8.17 14.71
C TRP A 17 1.43 -9.17 15.60
N VAL A 18 0.31 -9.73 15.14
CA VAL A 18 -0.42 -10.80 15.88
C VAL A 18 0.50 -11.98 16.18
N ASN A 19 1.25 -12.47 15.18
CA ASN A 19 2.12 -13.63 15.36
C ASN A 19 3.31 -13.36 16.29
N ARG A 20 3.80 -12.11 16.33
CA ARG A 20 4.93 -11.70 17.18
C ARG A 20 4.53 -11.56 18.64
N HIS A 21 3.30 -11.12 18.92
CA HIS A 21 2.85 -10.81 20.26
C HIS A 21 1.79 -11.81 20.72
N ARG A 22 2.20 -12.79 21.55
CA ARG A 22 1.30 -13.84 22.08
C ARG A 22 0.10 -13.33 22.89
N ILE A 23 0.15 -12.08 23.35
CA ILE A 23 -0.98 -11.45 24.04
C ILE A 23 -2.12 -11.09 23.08
N VAL A 24 -1.81 -10.89 21.80
CA VAL A 24 -2.79 -10.53 20.78
C VAL A 24 -3.52 -11.81 20.33
N PRO A 25 -4.86 -11.85 20.35
CA PRO A 25 -5.61 -13.02 19.92
C PRO A 25 -5.35 -13.37 18.44
N CYS A 26 -5.11 -14.66 18.16
CA CYS A 26 -4.87 -15.15 16.80
C CYS A 26 -6.09 -15.02 15.88
N ASP A 27 -7.29 -14.96 16.47
CA ASP A 27 -8.58 -14.82 15.80
C ASP A 27 -9.02 -13.35 15.64
N LEU A 28 -8.17 -12.39 16.04
CA LEU A 28 -8.42 -10.97 15.85
C LEU A 28 -8.76 -10.68 14.37
N GLU A 29 -9.84 -9.91 14.16
CA GLU A 29 -10.32 -9.59 12.83
C GLU A 29 -9.40 -8.54 12.17
N ILE A 30 -8.37 -9.02 11.48
CA ILE A 30 -7.35 -8.17 10.87
C ILE A 30 -7.72 -7.68 9.46
N GLN A 31 -8.76 -8.22 8.80
CA GLN A 31 -9.08 -7.84 7.42
C GLN A 31 -9.76 -6.48 7.35
N THR A 32 -10.77 -6.22 8.19
CA THR A 32 -11.41 -4.91 8.25
C THR A 32 -10.43 -3.86 8.76
N LEU A 33 -9.59 -4.22 9.73
CA LEU A 33 -8.52 -3.36 10.21
C LEU A 33 -7.50 -3.05 9.09
N ALA A 34 -7.11 -4.03 8.28
CA ALA A 34 -6.23 -3.76 7.13
C ALA A 34 -6.88 -2.83 6.10
N ARG A 35 -8.22 -2.87 5.93
CA ARG A 35 -8.93 -1.96 5.04
C ARG A 35 -8.93 -0.53 5.56
N SER A 36 -9.10 -0.31 6.86
CA SER A 36 -9.05 1.03 7.45
C SER A 36 -7.63 1.61 7.48
N LEU A 37 -6.62 0.75 7.56
CA LEU A 37 -5.22 1.18 7.64
C LEU A 37 -4.51 1.39 6.29
N ARG A 38 -5.16 1.11 5.15
CA ARG A 38 -4.53 1.01 3.81
C ARG A 38 -3.98 2.30 3.19
N ASP A 39 -4.16 3.43 3.85
CA ASP A 39 -3.68 4.73 3.36
C ASP A 39 -2.70 5.39 4.33
N PHE A 40 -2.51 4.78 5.51
CA PHE A 40 -1.48 5.17 6.44
C PHE A 40 -0.11 4.77 5.90
N SER A 41 0.94 5.48 6.32
CA SER A 41 2.31 5.11 5.98
C SER A 41 2.76 3.88 6.77
N TYR A 42 3.54 3.01 6.14
CA TYR A 42 4.00 1.75 6.73
C TYR A 42 4.65 1.93 8.11
N GLY A 43 5.52 2.94 8.27
CA GLY A 43 6.24 3.19 9.51
C GLY A 43 5.30 3.62 10.62
N PHE A 44 4.38 4.53 10.30
CA PHE A 44 3.34 4.95 11.22
C PHE A 44 2.48 3.77 11.73
N ILE A 45 2.12 2.82 10.85
CA ILE A 45 1.37 1.62 11.28
C ILE A 45 2.19 0.79 12.27
N LEU A 46 3.47 0.54 11.97
CA LEU A 46 4.35 -0.23 12.87
C LEU A 46 4.54 0.46 14.21
N ASP A 47 4.89 1.74 14.21
CA ASP A 47 5.18 2.50 15.42
C ASP A 47 3.94 2.58 16.32
N THR A 48 2.76 2.78 15.72
CA THR A 48 1.49 2.85 16.45
C THR A 48 1.08 1.50 17.04
N LEU A 49 1.32 0.38 16.32
CA LEU A 49 1.03 -0.96 16.83
C LEU A 49 1.97 -1.37 17.96
N GLU A 50 3.24 -0.98 17.89
CA GLU A 50 4.20 -1.20 18.98
C GLU A 50 3.84 -0.34 20.20
N SER A 51 3.46 0.94 20.00
CA SER A 51 3.04 1.82 21.09
C SER A 51 1.69 1.43 21.72
N PHE A 52 0.86 0.67 21.01
CA PHE A 52 -0.42 0.17 21.51
C PHE A 52 -0.25 -0.81 22.68
N LEU A 53 0.80 -1.63 22.68
CA LEU A 53 1.01 -2.70 23.68
C LEU A 53 1.65 -2.17 24.97
N THR A 54 0.97 -1.24 25.62
CA THR A 54 1.33 -0.80 26.98
C THR A 54 0.97 -1.85 28.02
N SER A 55 1.61 -1.81 29.19
CA SER A 55 1.35 -2.76 30.28
C SER A 55 -0.14 -2.80 30.69
N ASP A 56 -0.80 -1.65 30.76
CA ASP A 56 -2.22 -1.54 31.09
C ASP A 56 -3.10 -2.22 30.03
N ARG A 57 -2.84 -1.95 28.75
CA ARG A 57 -3.56 -2.60 27.64
C ARG A 57 -3.30 -4.09 27.58
N ILE A 58 -2.10 -4.57 27.90
CA ILE A 58 -1.80 -6.01 27.98
C ILE A 58 -2.68 -6.70 29.02
N ILE A 59 -2.84 -6.10 30.20
CA ILE A 59 -3.71 -6.63 31.27
C ILE A 59 -5.18 -6.57 30.83
N HIS A 60 -5.58 -5.48 30.18
CA HIS A 60 -6.93 -5.34 29.64
C HIS A 60 -7.25 -6.41 28.59
N ILE A 61 -6.33 -6.66 27.66
CA ILE A 61 -6.47 -7.70 26.63
C ILE A 61 -6.59 -9.08 27.26
N ALA A 62 -5.76 -9.38 28.27
CA ALA A 62 -5.83 -10.67 28.96
C ALA A 62 -7.16 -10.90 29.71
N SER A 63 -7.82 -9.83 30.15
CA SER A 63 -9.06 -9.91 30.95
C SER A 63 -10.35 -9.76 30.13
N GLN A 64 -10.35 -8.93 29.10
CA GLN A 64 -11.55 -8.57 28.33
C GLN A 64 -11.46 -8.94 26.85
N GLY A 65 -10.29 -9.40 26.39
CA GLY A 65 -10.00 -9.63 24.98
C GLY A 65 -9.60 -8.35 24.24
N LEU A 66 -9.41 -8.48 22.94
CA LEU A 66 -9.04 -7.37 22.05
C LEU A 66 -9.95 -7.36 20.84
N ARG A 67 -10.55 -6.20 20.53
CA ARG A 67 -11.33 -6.00 19.31
C ARG A 67 -10.56 -5.14 18.34
N SER A 68 -10.80 -5.38 17.06
CA SER A 68 -10.22 -4.57 15.98
C SER A 68 -10.62 -3.09 16.08
N GLN A 69 -11.79 -2.81 16.66
CA GLN A 69 -12.27 -1.47 16.92
C GLN A 69 -11.38 -0.71 17.92
N ASP A 70 -10.93 -1.37 18.99
CA ASP A 70 -10.08 -0.74 20.02
C ASP A 70 -8.74 -0.27 19.44
N ILE A 71 -8.22 -1.03 18.48
CA ILE A 71 -7.01 -0.69 17.74
C ILE A 71 -7.28 0.47 16.79
N HIS A 72 -8.38 0.41 16.03
CA HIS A 72 -8.74 1.48 15.10
C HIS A 72 -8.96 2.82 15.84
N GLU A 73 -9.63 2.81 16.98
CA GLU A 73 -9.82 4.01 17.81
C GLU A 73 -8.49 4.57 18.31
N TYR A 74 -7.56 3.71 18.72
CA TYR A 74 -6.22 4.13 19.11
C TYR A 74 -5.46 4.81 17.96
N PHE A 75 -5.60 4.30 16.74
CA PHE A 75 -5.04 4.93 15.53
C PHE A 75 -5.65 6.32 15.27
N LEU A 76 -6.95 6.50 15.49
CA LEU A 76 -7.61 7.80 15.34
C LEU A 76 -7.20 8.80 16.42
N GLN A 77 -7.01 8.35 17.66
CA GLN A 77 -6.68 9.21 18.80
C GLN A 77 -5.21 9.66 18.79
N ASN A 78 -4.29 8.78 18.40
CA ASN A 78 -2.85 9.04 18.44
C ASN A 78 -2.26 9.38 17.06
N GLY A 79 -3.06 9.34 15.99
CA GLY A 79 -2.58 9.45 14.63
C GLY A 79 -2.56 10.86 14.07
N THR A 80 -1.47 11.58 14.32
CA THR A 80 -1.07 12.67 13.41
C THR A 80 -0.06 12.12 12.42
N GLN A 81 -0.56 11.51 11.33
CA GLN A 81 0.33 11.02 10.27
C GLN A 81 1.07 12.22 9.66
N PRO A 82 2.41 12.22 9.60
CA PRO A 82 3.14 13.28 8.92
C PRO A 82 2.76 13.30 7.44
N LYS A 83 2.08 14.38 7.00
CA LYS A 83 1.73 14.60 5.60
C LYS A 83 3.02 14.69 4.78
N THR A 84 3.35 13.61 4.10
CA THR A 84 4.52 13.56 3.22
C THR A 84 4.04 13.78 1.79
N ASP A 85 4.61 14.77 1.11
CA ASP A 85 4.27 15.12 -0.27
C ASP A 85 4.83 14.09 -1.25
N HIS A 86 4.04 13.05 -1.53
CA HIS A 86 4.40 11.94 -2.40
C HIS A 86 4.84 12.40 -3.80
N ASP A 87 4.14 13.39 -4.37
CA ASP A 87 4.40 13.85 -5.73
C ASP A 87 5.74 14.58 -5.82
N LYS A 88 6.10 15.34 -4.79
CA LYS A 88 7.44 15.95 -4.68
C LYS A 88 8.55 14.90 -4.71
N TYR A 89 8.44 13.82 -3.93
CA TYR A 89 9.49 12.79 -3.87
C TYR A 89 9.54 11.94 -5.14
N LYS A 90 8.38 11.58 -5.70
CA LYS A 90 8.29 10.90 -6.99
C LYS A 90 8.96 11.72 -8.09
N LYS A 91 8.67 13.03 -8.15
CA LYS A 91 9.29 13.94 -9.09
C LYS A 91 10.81 14.00 -8.91
N TRP A 92 11.28 14.17 -7.67
CA TRP A 92 12.72 14.14 -7.38
C TRP A 92 13.38 12.82 -7.84
N PHE A 93 12.77 11.67 -7.55
CA PHE A 93 13.33 10.37 -7.94
C PHE A 93 13.47 10.27 -9.46
N THR A 94 12.38 10.56 -10.18
CA THR A 94 12.33 10.48 -11.65
C THR A 94 13.32 11.46 -12.31
N ASP A 95 13.46 12.67 -11.75
CA ASP A 95 14.24 13.74 -12.39
C ASP A 95 15.73 13.74 -11.99
N LYS A 96 16.05 13.29 -10.78
CA LYS A 96 17.39 13.43 -10.20
C LYS A 96 18.19 12.13 -10.16
N THR A 97 17.55 10.96 -10.12
CA THR A 97 18.27 9.68 -10.02
C THR A 97 18.54 9.07 -11.39
N HIS A 98 19.65 8.34 -11.53
CA HIS A 98 19.98 7.62 -12.76
C HIS A 98 18.90 6.58 -13.11
N TRP A 99 18.47 5.80 -12.11
CA TRP A 99 17.42 4.80 -12.25
C TRP A 99 16.06 5.40 -12.59
N GLY A 100 15.66 6.50 -11.94
CA GLY A 100 14.40 7.16 -12.24
C GLY A 100 14.34 7.72 -13.67
N LYS A 101 15.46 8.25 -14.18
CA LYS A 101 15.57 8.67 -15.59
C LYS A 101 15.45 7.48 -16.55
N PHE A 102 16.09 6.37 -16.22
CA PHE A 102 16.02 5.13 -17.01
C PHE A 102 14.58 4.58 -17.05
N GLU A 103 13.91 4.52 -15.90
CA GLU A 103 12.52 4.07 -15.79
C GLU A 103 11.56 4.95 -16.61
N ARG A 104 11.74 6.27 -16.54
CA ARG A 104 10.94 7.21 -17.34
C ARG A 104 11.06 6.92 -18.83
N LYS A 105 12.29 6.72 -19.30
CA LYS A 105 12.57 6.38 -20.70
C LYS A 105 11.94 5.05 -21.09
N ALA A 106 12.07 4.02 -20.26
CA ALA A 106 11.46 2.71 -20.50
C ALA A 106 9.92 2.78 -20.55
N LEU A 107 9.31 3.66 -19.75
CA LEU A 107 7.86 3.90 -19.77
C LEU A 107 7.41 4.56 -21.08
N GLU A 108 8.15 5.59 -21.52
CA GLU A 108 7.92 6.27 -22.80
C GLU A 108 8.05 5.30 -23.99
N GLU A 109 9.10 4.46 -24.00
CA GLU A 109 9.31 3.44 -25.02
C GLU A 109 8.16 2.41 -25.06
N ARG A 110 7.66 1.97 -23.89
CA ARG A 110 6.50 1.07 -23.80
C ARG A 110 5.22 1.71 -24.35
N LEU A 111 4.98 2.99 -24.09
CA LEU A 111 3.82 3.70 -24.61
C LEU A 111 3.88 3.83 -26.13
N GLN A 112 5.03 4.23 -26.67
CA GLN A 112 5.25 4.32 -28.11
C GLN A 112 5.09 2.96 -28.79
N PHE A 113 5.61 1.90 -28.18
CA PHE A 113 5.42 0.54 -28.68
C PHE A 113 3.94 0.13 -28.71
N LYS A 114 3.19 0.41 -27.63
CA LYS A 114 1.76 0.12 -27.55
C LYS A 114 0.98 0.85 -28.66
N GLU A 115 1.29 2.12 -28.89
CA GLU A 115 0.69 2.89 -29.99
C GLU A 115 1.03 2.32 -31.36
N ALA A 116 2.30 1.93 -31.59
CA ALA A 116 2.72 1.34 -32.85
C ALA A 116 2.00 0.01 -33.13
N VAL A 117 1.83 -0.84 -32.11
CA VAL A 117 1.06 -2.09 -32.20
C VAL A 117 -0.41 -1.82 -32.53
N LEU A 118 -1.03 -0.82 -31.90
CA LEU A 118 -2.41 -0.43 -32.21
C LEU A 118 -2.56 0.04 -33.67
N ARG A 119 -1.68 0.93 -34.13
CA ARG A 119 -1.67 1.40 -35.53
C ARG A 119 -1.42 0.26 -36.53
N TRP A 120 -0.59 -0.70 -36.18
CA TRP A 120 -0.37 -1.90 -37.00
C TRP A 120 -1.63 -2.77 -37.09
N LYS A 121 -2.30 -3.03 -35.96
CA LYS A 121 -3.58 -3.77 -35.92
C LYS A 121 -4.67 -3.10 -36.77
N GLU A 122 -4.78 -1.78 -36.72
CA GLU A 122 -5.74 -1.04 -37.54
C GLU A 122 -5.44 -1.15 -39.05
N LYS A 123 -4.16 -1.09 -39.44
CA LYS A 123 -3.73 -1.27 -40.84
C LYS A 123 -3.99 -2.69 -41.34
N GLU A 124 -3.71 -3.70 -40.52
CA GLU A 124 -4.02 -5.12 -40.76
C GLU A 124 -5.53 -5.33 -41.00
N GLN A 125 -6.38 -4.78 -40.13
CA GLN A 125 -7.84 -4.89 -40.27
C GLN A 125 -8.35 -4.19 -41.53
N LYS A 126 -7.81 -3.01 -41.87
CA LYS A 126 -8.15 -2.31 -43.12
C LYS A 126 -7.70 -3.08 -44.36
N LYS A 127 -6.54 -3.75 -44.32
CA LYS A 127 -6.09 -4.62 -45.43
C LYS A 127 -6.97 -5.86 -45.58
N LYS A 128 -7.34 -6.52 -44.47
CA LYS A 128 -8.24 -7.68 -44.50
C LYS A 128 -9.62 -7.33 -45.06
N LYS A 129 -10.20 -6.19 -44.67
CA LYS A 129 -11.47 -5.69 -45.23
C LYS A 129 -11.41 -5.35 -46.73
N LYS A 130 -10.26 -4.92 -47.24
CA LYS A 130 -10.06 -4.63 -48.68
C LYS A 130 -9.86 -5.89 -49.54
N MET A 131 -9.47 -7.02 -48.95
CA MET A 131 -9.30 -8.30 -49.66
C MET A 131 -10.55 -9.19 -49.64
N THR A 132 -11.59 -8.81 -48.90
CA THR A 132 -12.87 -9.55 -48.81
C THR A 132 -14.00 -8.91 -49.63
N HIS A 133 -13.68 -7.87 -50.42
CA HIS A 133 -14.54 -7.23 -51.40
C HIS A 133 -13.94 -7.38 -52.78
#